data_AF-A0A2A5IEP9-F1
#
_entry.id   AF-A0A2A5IEP9-F1
#
_cell.length_a   1.000
_cell.length_b   1.000
_cell.length_c   1.000
_cell.angle_alpha   90.00
_cell.angle_beta   90.00
_cell.angle_gamma   90.00
#
_symmetry.space_group_name_H-M   'P 1'
#
loop_
_entity.id
_entity.type
_entity.pdbx_description
1 polymer ?
#
loop_
_entity_poly.entity_id
_entity_poly.type
_entity_poly.pdbx_seq_one_letter_code
_entity_poly.pdbx_strand_id
1 'polypeptide(L)' 'MEKIKCGMCGKHITDKTEVEYSEWYTEFFCDPKHALTYYMDQAQSRPLEFDKDYLKAIGVKMEDGLLYTK' A
#
# COMPACT_ATOMS: atom_id res chain seq x y z
N MET A 1 -15.15 -20.63 16.46
CA MET A 1 -14.13 -19.57 16.58
C MET A 1 -13.12 -19.76 15.47
N GLU A 2 -12.88 -18.74 14.67
CA GLU A 2 -11.93 -18.79 13.56
C GLU A 2 -10.56 -18.28 14.00
N LYS A 3 -9.48 -18.86 13.44
CA LYS A 3 -8.11 -18.44 13.74
C LYS A 3 -7.75 -17.26 12.84
N ILE A 4 -7.20 -16.19 13.43
CA ILE A 4 -6.71 -15.01 12.69
C ILE A 4 -5.55 -15.43 11.79
N LYS A 5 -5.57 -14.93 10.55
CA LYS A 5 -4.53 -15.13 9.54
C LYS A 5 -3.92 -13.78 9.17
N CYS A 6 -2.66 -13.80 8.75
CA CYS A 6 -2.03 -12.65 8.12
C CYS A 6 -2.75 -12.32 6.80
N GLY A 7 -3.20 -11.07 6.64
CA GLY A 7 -3.91 -10.59 5.45
C GLY A 7 -3.09 -10.68 4.16
N MET A 8 -1.76 -10.80 4.25
CA MET A 8 -0.87 -10.94 3.09
C MET A 8 -0.48 -12.40 2.79
N CYS A 9 0.01 -13.16 3.77
CA CYS A 9 0.57 -14.49 3.53
C CYS A 9 -0.32 -15.66 3.99
N GLY A 10 -1.46 -15.38 4.63
CA GLY A 10 -2.44 -16.38 5.06
C GLY A 10 -2.02 -17.29 6.23
N LYS A 11 -0.80 -17.12 6.77
CA LYS A 11 -0.33 -17.87 7.95
C LYS A 11 -1.12 -17.44 9.19
N HIS A 12 -1.38 -18.39 10.09
CA HIS A 12 -2.02 -18.08 11.37
C HIS A 12 -1.12 -17.21 12.25
N ILE A 13 -1.70 -16.19 12.86
CA ILE A 13 -1.04 -15.33 13.84
C ILE A 13 -1.15 -15.98 15.21
N THR A 14 -0.07 -15.94 15.98
CA THR A 14 0.01 -16.44 17.35
C THR A 14 0.50 -15.35 18.30
N ASP A 15 0.42 -15.61 19.60
CA ASP A 15 1.00 -14.79 20.67
C ASP A 15 2.53 -14.63 20.60
N LYS A 16 3.20 -15.36 19.71
CA LYS A 16 4.63 -15.27 19.44
C LYS A 16 4.98 -14.47 18.18
N THR A 17 3.96 -14.03 17.44
CA THR A 17 4.14 -13.26 16.21
C THR A 17 4.27 -11.78 16.57
N GLU A 18 5.27 -11.10 16.01
CA GLU A 18 5.31 -9.64 16.02
C GLU A 18 4.21 -9.14 15.08
N VAL A 19 3.10 -8.68 15.66
CA VAL A 19 1.86 -8.43 14.92
C VAL A 19 1.70 -6.95 14.63
N GLU A 20 1.33 -6.65 13.39
CA GLU A 20 0.84 -5.34 12.97
C GLU A 20 -0.67 -5.43 12.71
N TYR A 21 -1.43 -4.42 13.12
CA TYR A 21 -2.86 -4.32 12.84
C TYR A 21 -3.15 -3.04 12.06
N SER A 22 -3.79 -3.19 10.90
CA SER A 22 -4.30 -2.04 10.14
C SER A 22 -5.72 -1.74 10.56
N GLU A 23 -5.93 -0.59 11.21
CA GLU A 23 -7.28 -0.13 11.52
C GLU A 23 -8.08 0.19 10.25
N TRP A 24 -7.43 0.76 9.23
CA TRP A 24 -8.08 1.15 7.99
C TRP A 24 -8.54 -0.05 7.16
N TYR A 25 -7.67 -1.05 6.99
CA TYR A 25 -7.99 -2.25 6.23
C TYR A 25 -8.63 -3.35 7.09
N THR A 26 -8.69 -3.18 8.41
CA THR A 26 -9.19 -4.17 9.39
C THR A 26 -8.47 -5.53 9.30
N GLU A 27 -7.18 -5.50 8.99
CA GLU A 27 -6.35 -6.69 8.73
C GLU A 27 -5.18 -6.81 9.71
N PHE A 28 -4.82 -8.05 10.04
CA PHE A 28 -3.62 -8.35 10.84
C PHE A 28 -2.48 -8.82 9.93
N PHE A 29 -1.23 -8.49 10.28
CA PHE A 29 -0.04 -8.90 9.55
C PHE A 29 1.00 -9.47 10.50
N CYS A 30 1.75 -10.47 10.01
CA CYS A 30 2.76 -11.15 10.83
C CYS A 30 4.13 -10.46 10.87
N ASP A 31 4.27 -9.32 10.18
CA ASP A 31 5.42 -8.42 10.22
C ASP A 31 5.11 -7.11 9.44
N PRO A 32 5.89 -6.04 9.64
CA PRO A 32 5.70 -4.76 8.95
C PRO A 32 5.87 -4.83 7.43
N LYS A 33 6.67 -5.76 6.90
CA LYS A 33 6.90 -5.88 5.45
C LYS A 33 5.65 -6.41 4.76
N HIS A 34 4.95 -7.38 5.34
CA HIS A 34 3.67 -7.86 4.83
C HIS A 34 2.60 -6.77 4.84
N ALA A 35 2.51 -5.99 5.92
CA ALA A 35 1.62 -4.84 6.01
C ALA A 35 1.90 -3.84 4.88
N LEU A 36 3.15 -3.40 4.74
CA LEU A 36 3.56 -2.44 3.70
C LEU A 36 3.31 -2.97 2.28
N THR A 37 3.62 -4.25 2.02
CA THR A 37 3.39 -4.87 0.72
C THR A 37 1.91 -4.89 0.38
N TYR A 38 1.07 -5.27 1.34
CA TYR A 38 -0.39 -5.27 1.19
C TYR A 38 -0.92 -3.85 0.92
N TYR A 39 -0.44 -2.84 1.66
CA TYR A 39 -0.87 -1.45 1.47
C TYR A 39 -0.52 -0.92 0.08
N MET A 40 0.69 -1.19 -0.41
CA MET A 40 1.10 -0.76 -1.75
C MET A 40 0.27 -1.43 -2.85
N ASP A 41 -0.07 -2.71 -2.67
CA ASP A 41 -0.92 -3.45 -3.60
C ASP A 41 -2.36 -2.91 -3.57
N GLN A 42 -2.97 -2.75 -2.39
CA GLN A 42 -4.33 -2.21 -2.26
C GLN A 42 -4.44 -0.77 -2.76
N ALA A 43 -3.47 0.09 -2.42
CA ALA A 43 -3.45 1.49 -2.83
C ALA A 43 -3.01 1.66 -4.30
N GLN A 44 -2.56 0.59 -4.97
CA GLN A 44 -2.01 0.62 -6.32
C GLN A 44 -0.89 1.66 -6.49
N SER A 45 -0.13 1.90 -5.42
CA SER A 45 0.97 2.85 -5.41
C SER A 45 2.17 2.23 -6.12
N ARG A 46 2.55 2.81 -7.27
CA ARG A 46 3.57 2.29 -8.17
C ARG A 46 4.49 3.42 -8.64
N PRO A 47 5.76 3.13 -8.97
CA PRO A 47 6.62 4.11 -9.62
C PRO A 47 5.95 4.67 -10.87
N LEU A 48 6.03 5.99 -11.02
CA LEU A 48 5.50 6.70 -12.17
C LEU A 48 6.66 7.23 -13.02
N GLU A 49 6.63 6.95 -14.32
CA GLU A 49 7.49 7.64 -15.29
C GLU A 49 6.88 9.02 -15.60
N PHE A 50 7.73 10.06 -15.65
CA PHE A 50 7.30 11.45 -15.91
C PHE A 50 6.95 11.68 -17.38
N ASP A 51 6.01 10.90 -17.89
CA ASP A 51 5.43 11.05 -19.21
C ASP A 51 4.46 12.24 -19.23
N LYS A 52 4.68 13.19 -20.14
CA LYS A 52 3.90 14.43 -20.20
C LYS A 52 2.45 14.19 -20.57
N ASP A 53 2.17 13.21 -21.43
CA ASP A 53 0.81 12.94 -21.89
C ASP A 53 0.00 12.26 -20.77
N TYR A 54 0.60 11.33 -20.05
CA TYR A 54 0.00 10.73 -18.86
C TYR A 54 -0.26 11.76 -17.76
N LEU A 55 0.75 12.58 -17.40
CA LEU A 55 0.60 13.63 -16.39
C LEU A 55 -0.54 14.59 -16.76
N LYS A 56 -0.59 15.02 -18.02
CA LYS A 56 -1.69 15.86 -18.53
C LYS A 56 -3.04 15.15 -18.44
N ALA A 57 -3.10 13.85 -18.75
CA ALA A 57 -4.32 13.05 -18.66
C ALA A 57 -4.88 12.95 -17.23
N ILE A 58 -4.01 12.95 -16.21
CA ILE A 58 -4.41 12.97 -14.79
C ILE A 58 -4.48 14.39 -14.19
N GLY A 59 -4.46 15.44 -15.02
CA GLY A 59 -4.64 16.82 -14.56
C GLY A 59 -3.41 17.42 -13.87
N VAL A 60 -2.22 16.85 -14.09
CA VAL A 60 -0.95 17.31 -13.53
C VAL A 60 -0.15 18.07 -14.59
N LYS A 61 0.32 19.26 -14.24
CA LYS A 61 1.27 20.06 -15.03
C LYS A 61 2.67 19.87 -14.45
N MET A 62 3.68 19.75 -15.30
CA MET A 62 5.09 19.80 -14.90
C MET A 62 5.72 21.11 -15.38
N GLU A 63 6.28 21.89 -14.45
CA GLU A 63 6.93 23.18 -14.72
C GLU A 63 8.14 23.34 -13.77
N ASP A 64 9.30 23.70 -14.33
CA ASP A 64 10.58 23.82 -13.58
C ASP A 64 10.94 22.59 -12.72
N GLY A 65 10.61 21.39 -13.20
CA GLY A 65 10.88 20.12 -12.50
C GLY A 65 9.90 19.82 -11.36
N LEU A 66 8.89 20.66 -11.14
CA LEU A 66 7.87 20.51 -10.11
C LEU A 66 6.54 20.08 -10.73
N LEU A 67 5.74 19.33 -9.98
CA LEU A 67 4.40 18.91 -10.36
C LEU A 67 3.35 19.82 -9.70
N TYR A 68 2.35 20.24 -10.48
CA TYR A 68 1.24 21.06 -10.05
C TYR A 68 -0.07 20.38 -10.42
N THR A 69 -0.97 20.24 -9.47
CA THR A 69 -2.37 19.93 -9.78
C THR A 69 -3.04 21.19 -10.29
N LYS A 70 -3.94 21.05 -11.26
CA LYS A 70 -4.82 22.14 -11.67
C LYS A 70 -5.69 22.65 -10.52
#